data_AF-A0A4R6JBK4-F1
#
_entry.id   AF-A0A4R6JBK4-F1
#
_cell.length_a   1.000
_cell.length_b   1.000
_cell.length_c   1.000
_cell.angle_alpha   90.00
_cell.angle_beta   90.00
_cell.angle_gamma   90.00
#
_symmetry.space_group_name_H-M   'P 1'
#
loop_
_entity.id
_entity.type
_entity.pdbx_description
1 polymer ?
#
loop_
_entity_poly.entity_id
_entity_poly.type
_entity_poly.pdbx_seq_one_letter_code
_entity_poly.pdbx_strand_id
1 'polypeptide(L)'
;MTWVAELRERESLFRRAPSAHNTQPWTVDYRADEIVIGADPARSLPGSDPTGRDLALGLGAFAETCLIVAADAGLPVAATSAIRGGSGSSRRHGRTRPSSTPPTSTHGGSPGPRTRKVFWTW
;
A
#
# COMPACT_ATOMS: atom_id res chain seq x y z
N MET A 1 9.48 -9.00 -17.51
CA MET A 1 9.75 -8.52 -16.13
C MET A 1 8.64 -9.00 -15.22
N THR A 2 8.88 -9.11 -13.91
CA THR A 2 7.78 -9.32 -12.94
C THR A 2 7.11 -7.99 -12.66
N TRP A 3 5.84 -8.00 -12.23
CA TRP A 3 5.14 -6.77 -11.83
C TRP A 3 5.85 -6.05 -10.67
N VAL A 4 6.52 -6.80 -9.79
CA VAL A 4 7.33 -6.25 -8.69
C VAL A 4 8.52 -5.45 -9.22
N ALA A 5 9.21 -5.97 -10.24
CA ALA A 5 10.32 -5.27 -10.88
C ALA A 5 9.83 -3.98 -11.56
N GLU A 6 8.72 -4.03 -12.30
CA GLU A 6 8.15 -2.86 -12.97
C GLU A 6 7.68 -1.78 -11.99
N LEU A 7 7.11 -2.17 -10.85
CA LEU A 7 6.74 -1.24 -9.79
C LEU A 7 7.99 -0.64 -9.12
N ARG A 8 9.03 -1.45 -8.88
CA ARG A 8 10.29 -0.99 -8.27
C ARG A 8 11.02 0.05 -9.14
N GLU A 9 10.97 -0.07 -10.46
CA GLU A 9 11.51 0.96 -11.36
C GLU A 9 10.83 2.33 -11.18
N ARG A 10 9.61 2.36 -10.65
CA ARG A 10 8.81 3.57 -10.41
C ARG A 10 8.85 4.05 -8.97
N GLU A 11 9.79 3.54 -8.17
CA GLU A 11 9.89 3.81 -6.74
C GLU A 11 9.98 5.31 -6.39
N SER A 12 10.64 6.09 -7.25
CA SER A 12 10.72 7.54 -7.09
C SER A 12 9.35 8.24 -7.11
N LEU A 13 8.34 7.67 -7.78
CA LEU A 13 7.00 8.26 -7.85
C LEU A 13 6.25 8.09 -6.54
N PHE A 14 6.22 6.88 -5.98
CA PHE A 14 5.46 6.63 -4.76
C PHE A 14 6.19 7.06 -3.47
N ARG A 15 7.51 7.29 -3.52
CA ARG A 15 8.25 7.97 -2.43
C ARG A 15 7.84 9.43 -2.20
N ARG A 16 6.99 9.99 -3.06
CA ARG A 16 6.43 11.35 -2.92
C ARG A 16 5.19 11.41 -2.01
N ALA A 17 4.77 10.30 -1.42
CA ALA A 17 3.66 10.27 -0.48
C ALA A 17 3.87 11.27 0.68
N PRO A 18 2.80 11.88 1.21
CA PRO A 18 2.93 12.75 2.37
C PRO A 18 3.21 11.95 3.66
N SER A 19 3.95 12.55 4.59
CA SER A 19 4.13 12.05 5.95
C SER A 19 4.27 13.21 6.94
N ALA A 20 3.91 13.00 8.20
CA ALA A 20 4.07 14.01 9.24
C ALA A 20 5.53 14.43 9.36
N HIS A 21 5.77 15.76 9.42
CA HIS A 21 7.11 16.36 9.41
C HIS A 21 8.02 15.86 8.27
N ASN A 22 7.45 15.32 7.20
CA ASN A 22 8.18 14.68 6.10
C ASN A 22 9.19 13.61 6.57
N THR A 23 8.89 12.88 7.65
CA THR A 23 9.79 11.85 8.20
C THR A 23 10.02 10.68 7.25
N GLN A 24 9.09 10.45 6.32
CA GLN A 24 9.11 9.38 5.33
C GLN A 24 9.41 8.02 5.99
N PRO A 25 8.54 7.55 6.91
CA PRO A 25 8.86 6.47 7.84
C PRO A 25 8.71 5.07 7.21
N TRP A 26 8.46 4.95 5.92
CA TRP A 26 8.18 3.68 5.25
C TRP A 26 9.45 2.88 4.95
N THR A 27 9.37 1.57 5.18
CA THR A 27 10.30 0.58 4.63
C THR A 27 9.59 -0.24 3.56
N VAL A 28 10.34 -0.66 2.53
CA VAL A 28 9.80 -1.49 1.45
C VAL A 28 10.67 -2.73 1.29
N ASP A 29 10.06 -3.90 1.45
CA ASP A 29 10.67 -5.20 1.19
C ASP A 29 10.04 -5.78 -0.08
N TYR A 30 10.87 -5.94 -1.11
CA TYR A 30 10.46 -6.46 -2.42
C TYR A 30 10.68 -7.97 -2.46
N ARG A 31 9.61 -8.73 -2.69
CA ARG A 31 9.64 -10.19 -2.80
C ARG A 31 9.32 -10.63 -4.23
N ALA A 32 9.27 -11.93 -4.47
CA ALA A 32 9.03 -12.46 -5.82
C ALA A 32 7.66 -12.04 -6.40
N ASP A 33 6.63 -12.03 -5.55
CA ASP A 33 5.22 -11.86 -5.95
C ASP A 33 4.43 -10.93 -5.02
N GLU A 34 5.10 -10.15 -4.17
CA GLU A 34 4.51 -9.17 -3.27
C GLU A 34 5.50 -8.05 -2.92
N ILE A 35 4.97 -6.89 -2.52
CA ILE A 35 5.73 -5.89 -1.77
C ILE A 35 5.20 -5.83 -0.35
N VAL A 36 6.11 -5.66 0.61
CA VAL A 36 5.75 -5.43 2.00
C VAL A 36 6.11 -4.01 2.39
N ILE A 37 5.11 -3.29 2.87
CA ILE A 37 5.28 -1.95 3.44
C ILE A 37 5.33 -2.09 4.96
N GLY A 38 6.41 -1.56 5.54
CA GLY A 38 6.64 -1.50 6.98
C GLY A 38 6.91 -0.07 7.43
N ALA A 39 7.21 0.07 8.72
CA ALA A 39 7.60 1.32 9.35
C ALA A 39 9.02 1.22 9.91
N ASP A 40 9.83 2.27 9.73
CA ASP A 40 11.11 2.49 10.39
C ASP A 40 10.88 3.19 11.75
N PRO A 41 11.10 2.51 12.89
CA PRO A 41 10.91 3.09 14.21
C PRO A 41 11.82 4.29 14.49
N ALA A 42 12.97 4.38 13.82
CA ALA A 42 13.89 5.50 13.98
C ALA A 42 13.32 6.81 13.40
N ARG A 43 12.28 6.71 12.57
CA ARG A 43 11.55 7.84 11.96
C ARG A 43 10.22 8.12 12.64
N SER A 44 9.97 7.50 13.80
CA SER A 44 8.80 7.77 14.63
C SER A 44 8.93 9.15 15.32
N LEU A 45 7.78 9.69 15.73
CA LEU A 45 7.68 11.01 16.35
C LEU A 45 7.09 10.87 17.75
N PRO A 46 7.80 10.30 18.74
CA PRO A 46 7.24 10.03 20.06
C PRO A 46 6.71 11.27 20.80
N GLY A 47 7.26 12.45 20.50
CA GLY A 47 6.78 13.73 21.05
C GLY A 47 5.52 14.27 20.38
N SER A 48 5.48 14.30 19.04
CA SER A 48 4.37 14.90 18.27
C SER A 48 3.26 13.92 17.91
N ASP A 49 3.57 12.63 17.79
CA ASP A 49 2.65 11.52 17.50
C ASP A 49 2.82 10.38 18.52
N PRO A 50 2.45 10.59 19.80
CA PRO A 50 2.56 9.57 20.84
C PRO A 50 1.62 8.38 20.61
N THR A 51 0.58 8.54 19.79
CA THR A 51 -0.40 7.47 19.49
C THR A 51 -0.01 6.62 18.28
N GLY A 52 0.93 7.08 17.45
CA GLY A 52 1.27 6.45 16.16
C GLY A 52 0.21 6.66 15.08
N ARG A 53 -0.73 7.60 15.27
CA ARG A 53 -1.82 7.87 14.32
C ARG A 53 -1.28 8.50 13.04
N ASP A 54 -0.37 9.46 13.17
CA ASP A 54 0.23 10.13 12.02
C ASP A 54 1.16 9.20 11.26
N LEU A 55 1.89 8.34 11.98
CA LEU A 55 2.63 7.23 11.39
C LEU A 55 1.70 6.33 10.57
N ALA A 56 0.57 5.90 11.13
CA ALA A 56 -0.39 5.05 10.43
C ALA A 56 -1.00 5.74 9.19
N LEU A 57 -1.35 7.02 9.29
CA LEU A 57 -1.80 7.85 8.16
C LEU A 57 -0.74 7.94 7.07
N GLY A 58 0.52 8.17 7.43
CA GLY A 58 1.63 8.23 6.48
C GLY A 58 1.86 6.91 5.74
N LEU A 59 1.78 5.77 6.45
CA LEU A 59 1.88 4.45 5.83
C LEU A 59 0.71 4.15 4.89
N GLY A 60 -0.51 4.55 5.27
CA GLY A 60 -1.69 4.46 4.42
C GLY A 60 -1.55 5.30 3.14
N ALA A 61 -1.09 6.54 3.27
CA ALA A 61 -0.84 7.43 2.14
C ALA A 61 0.25 6.87 1.20
N PHE A 62 1.32 6.29 1.77
CA PHE A 62 2.36 5.63 0.99
C PHE A 62 1.82 4.41 0.23
N ALA A 63 1.06 3.54 0.90
CA ALA A 63 0.43 2.39 0.26
C ALA A 63 -0.52 2.79 -0.87
N GLU A 64 -1.35 3.81 -0.66
CA GLU A 64 -2.24 4.33 -1.71
C GLU A 64 -1.45 4.90 -2.90
N THR A 65 -0.35 5.61 -2.63
CA THR A 65 0.50 6.14 -3.71
C THR A 65 1.13 5.00 -4.53
N CYS A 66 1.55 3.90 -3.89
CA CYS A 66 1.99 2.69 -4.59
C CYS A 66 0.88 2.13 -5.51
N LEU A 67 -0.38 2.10 -5.05
CA LEU A 67 -1.51 1.64 -5.85
C LEU A 67 -1.81 2.57 -7.03
N ILE A 68 -1.73 3.89 -6.84
CA ILE A 68 -1.90 4.87 -7.91
C ILE A 68 -0.83 4.67 -9.00
N VAL A 69 0.43 4.52 -8.60
CA VAL A 69 1.56 4.27 -9.53
C VAL A 69 1.42 2.91 -10.23
N ALA A 70 0.96 1.88 -9.52
CA ALA A 70 0.69 0.58 -10.11
C ALA A 70 -0.45 0.65 -11.14
N ALA A 71 -1.54 1.36 -10.83
CA ALA A 71 -2.67 1.54 -11.71
C ALA A 71 -2.31 2.33 -12.98
N ASP A 72 -1.50 3.39 -12.85
CA ASP A 72 -0.94 4.14 -13.99
C ASP A 72 -0.11 3.25 -14.91
N ALA A 73 0.66 2.32 -14.33
CA ALA A 73 1.44 1.32 -15.08
C ALA A 73 0.61 0.11 -15.58
N GLY A 74 -0.70 0.06 -15.31
CA GLY A 74 -1.56 -1.07 -15.70
C GLY A 74 -1.34 -2.36 -14.88
N LEU A 75 -0.68 -2.27 -13.73
CA LEU A 75 -0.35 -3.42 -12.87
C LEU A 75 -1.55 -3.76 -11.94
N PRO A 76 -2.05 -5.00 -11.91
CA PRO A 76 -3.21 -5.41 -11.11
C PRO A 76 -2.81 -5.68 -9.64
N VAL A 77 -2.40 -4.64 -8.92
CA VAL A 77 -1.97 -4.70 -7.52
C VAL A 77 -3.13 -4.34 -6.59
N ALA A 78 -3.32 -5.12 -5.52
CA ALA A 78 -4.24 -4.78 -4.43
C ALA A 78 -3.47 -4.75 -3.11
N ALA A 79 -3.83 -3.85 -2.19
CA ALA A 79 -3.27 -3.80 -0.84
C ALA A 79 -4.12 -4.56 0.16
N THR A 80 -3.47 -5.18 1.15
CA THR A 80 -4.10 -5.83 2.30
C THR A 80 -3.39 -5.36 3.56
N SER A 81 -4.16 -4.83 4.51
CA SER A 81 -3.67 -4.40 5.81
C SER A 81 -3.70 -5.56 6.80
N ALA A 82 -2.57 -5.87 7.43
CA ALA A 82 -2.52 -6.70 8.62
C ALA A 82 -2.78 -5.83 9.88
N ILE A 83 -3.99 -5.29 10.03
CA ILE A 83 -4.40 -4.70 11.32
C ILE A 83 -4.93 -5.85 12.18
N ARG A 84 -4.21 -6.18 13.25
CA ARG A 84 -4.80 -6.86 14.42
C ARG A 84 -4.91 -5.81 15.52
N GLY A 85 -6.13 -5.51 15.95
CA GLY A 85 -6.36 -4.64 17.11
C GLY A 85 -5.66 -5.20 18.34
N GLY A 86 -4.88 -4.36 19.04
CA GLY A 86 -4.22 -4.72 20.29
C GLY A 86 -2.87 -4.04 20.50
N SER A 87 -2.74 -3.31 21.60
CA SER A 87 -1.51 -2.75 22.15
C SER A 87 -0.43 -3.83 22.31
N GLY A 88 0.72 -3.66 21.66
CA GLY A 88 1.88 -4.53 21.85
C GLY A 88 2.73 -4.70 20.59
N SER A 89 4.03 -4.51 20.74
CA SER A 89 5.05 -4.62 19.69
C SER A 89 4.89 -5.88 18.83
N SER A 90 4.55 -5.71 17.54
CA SER A 90 4.65 -6.78 16.55
C SER A 90 4.86 -6.17 15.18
N ARG A 91 5.89 -6.67 14.48
CA ARG A 91 6.36 -6.20 13.17
C ARG A 91 5.22 -6.19 12.15
N ARG A 92 4.82 -5.00 11.72
CA ARG A 92 3.72 -4.81 10.78
C ARG A 92 4.23 -5.00 9.35
N HIS A 93 3.63 -5.96 8.65
CA HIS A 93 3.88 -6.24 7.25
C HIS A 93 2.54 -6.07 6.52
N GLY A 94 2.41 -5.02 5.69
CA GLY A 94 1.35 -4.98 4.68
C GLY A 94 1.63 -6.01 3.59
N ARG A 95 0.59 -6.62 3.00
CA ARG A 95 0.76 -7.57 1.89
C ARG A 95 -0.03 -7.10 0.69
N THR A 96 0.54 -7.17 -0.50
CA THR A 96 -0.21 -6.97 -1.75
C THR A 96 -0.35 -8.29 -2.51
N ARG A 97 -1.54 -8.62 -3.03
CA ARG A 97 -1.73 -9.80 -3.89
C ARG A 97 -2.47 -9.43 -5.18
N PRO A 98 -2.20 -10.12 -6.31
CA PRO A 98 -2.99 -9.98 -7.53
C PRO A 98 -4.42 -10.51 -7.34
N SER A 99 -5.43 -9.80 -7.85
CA SER A 99 -6.83 -10.23 -7.77
C SER A 99 -7.17 -11.29 -8.82
N SER A 100 -7.88 -12.37 -8.45
CA SER A 100 -8.22 -13.49 -9.35
C SER A 100 -9.71 -13.60 -9.77
N THR A 101 -10.61 -12.70 -9.38
CA THR A 101 -12.05 -12.89 -9.64
C THR A 101 -12.53 -12.21 -10.93
N PRO A 102 -13.08 -12.89 -11.95
CA PRO A 102 -13.82 -12.26 -13.05
C PRO A 102 -15.19 -11.75 -12.53
N PRO A 103 -15.77 -10.64 -13.03
CA PRO A 103 -17.11 -10.26 -12.63
C PRO A 103 -18.12 -11.19 -13.34
N THR A 104 -19.05 -11.77 -12.58
CA THR A 104 -20.27 -12.36 -13.16
C THR A 104 -21.12 -11.22 -13.70
N SER A 105 -21.26 -11.13 -15.02
CA SER A 105 -22.12 -10.14 -15.66
C SER A 105 -23.58 -10.60 -15.62
N THR A 106 -24.42 -9.87 -14.91
CA THR A 106 -25.87 -9.86 -15.16
C THR A 106 -26.27 -8.45 -15.55
N HIS A 107 -25.86 -8.00 -16.74
CA HIS A 107 -26.61 -7.11 -17.63
C HIS A 107 -25.74 -6.68 -18.82
N GLY A 108 -26.35 -6.67 -20.01
CA GLY A 108 -25.72 -6.34 -21.28
C GLY A 108 -25.25 -4.88 -21.32
N GLY A 109 -24.00 -4.69 -21.75
CA GLY A 109 -23.37 -3.39 -21.97
C GLY A 109 -21.86 -3.56 -22.02
N SER A 110 -21.22 -3.17 -23.12
CA SER A 110 -19.79 -3.36 -23.42
C SER A 110 -18.84 -3.06 -22.26
N PRO A 111 -17.78 -3.87 -22.03
CA PRO A 111 -16.87 -3.67 -20.91
C PRO A 111 -15.79 -2.62 -21.26
N GLY A 112 -15.87 -1.45 -20.64
CA GLY A 112 -14.74 -0.52 -20.49
C GLY A 112 -13.70 -1.05 -19.48
N PRO A 113 -12.48 -0.46 -19.42
CA PRO A 113 -11.40 -0.97 -18.58
C PRO A 113 -11.77 -0.98 -17.09
N ARG A 114 -11.46 -2.12 -16.46
CA ARG A 114 -11.95 -2.57 -15.15
C ARG A 114 -11.14 -1.95 -14.01
N THR A 115 -11.69 -0.96 -13.30
CA THR A 115 -11.19 -0.56 -11.98
C THR A 115 -11.97 -1.31 -10.90
N ARG A 116 -11.28 -2.15 -10.12
CA ARG A 116 -11.86 -2.93 -9.01
C ARG A 116 -11.48 -2.28 -7.68
N LYS A 117 -12.48 -1.75 -6.98
CA LYS A 117 -12.39 -1.30 -5.57
C LYS A 117 -12.46 -2.51 -4.63
N VAL A 118 -11.90 -2.37 -3.41
CA VAL A 118 -12.40 -2.91 -2.10
C VAL A 118 -11.35 -2.60 -1.00
N PHE A 119 -11.62 -1.59 -0.16
CA PHE A 119 -11.93 -1.58 1.29
C PHE A 119 -10.74 -1.54 2.26
N TRP A 120 -10.74 -0.47 3.08
CA TRP A 120 -9.80 -0.16 4.16
C TRP A 120 -10.55 -0.13 5.50
N THR A 121 -9.93 -0.64 6.57
CA THR A 121 -10.33 -0.37 7.96
C THR A 121 -9.10 -0.20 8.83
N TRP A 122 -9.13 0.82 9.69
CA TRP A 122 -8.07 1.22 10.63
C TRP A 122 -7.73 0.16 11.68
#